data_AF-A0A2H0R264-F1
#
_entry.id   AF-A0A2H0R264-F1
#
_cell.length_a   1.000
_cell.length_b   1.000
_cell.length_c   1.000
_cell.angle_alpha   90.00
_cell.angle_beta   90.00
_cell.angle_gamma   90.00
#
_symmetry.space_group_name_H-M   'P 1'
#
loop_
_entity.id
_entity.type
_entity.pdbx_description
1 polymer ?
#
loop_
_entity_poly.entity_id
_entity_poly.type
_entity_poly.pdbx_seq_one_letter_code
_entity_poly.pdbx_strand_id
1 'polypeptide(L)'
;MFGFTGTFGIIAGIFSFSAYLFYIVAILKGKTKPSRATWFIWAFIGIILAISYRASGAEDTIWVAVSEAIAPTIIALLTIKYGVGGTEKIDIIAFIGALISLILWWIFGTPVVALVTNLAIDFFAAIPTIKKSWHKPDEEDRFAWTLTQIGNLSNLFAIDKIIFAVIIYPIYTFIIDGVITGLLYRPLFKKTNYGK
;
A
#
# COMPACT_ATOMS: atom_id res chain seq x y z
N MET A 1 22.03 -7.17 -19.85
CA MET A 1 20.78 -7.88 -20.16
C MET A 1 20.19 -8.30 -18.81
N PHE A 2 19.01 -7.82 -18.43
CA PHE A 2 18.44 -8.17 -17.12
C PHE A 2 18.07 -9.66 -17.09
N GLY A 3 18.31 -10.33 -15.97
CA GLY A 3 17.83 -11.70 -15.76
C GLY A 3 16.29 -11.76 -15.69
N PHE A 4 15.72 -12.97 -15.69
CA PHE A 4 14.27 -13.19 -15.60
C PHE A 4 13.64 -12.42 -14.42
N THR A 5 14.18 -12.59 -13.21
CA THR A 5 13.72 -11.90 -11.99
C THR A 5 13.86 -10.38 -12.09
N GLY A 6 14.99 -9.89 -12.63
CA GLY A 6 15.23 -8.46 -12.84
C GLY A 6 14.23 -7.81 -13.80
N THR A 7 13.81 -8.53 -14.84
CA THR A 7 12.79 -8.06 -15.79
C THR A 7 11.43 -7.89 -15.11
N PHE A 8 11.01 -8.87 -14.31
CA PHE A 8 9.77 -8.77 -13.53
C PHE A 8 9.83 -7.67 -12.47
N GLY A 9 10.99 -7.42 -11.87
CA GLY A 9 11.20 -6.29 -10.95
C GLY A 9 11.00 -4.93 -11.62
N ILE A 10 11.51 -4.74 -12.85
CA ILE A 10 11.30 -3.51 -13.62
C ILE A 10 9.82 -3.33 -13.97
N ILE A 11 9.16 -4.40 -14.44
CA ILE A 11 7.73 -4.39 -14.76
C ILE A 11 6.90 -4.00 -13.53
N ALA A 12 7.21 -4.61 -12.37
CA ALA A 12 6.55 -4.29 -11.11
C ALA A 12 6.67 -2.80 -10.78
N GLY A 13 7.88 -2.23 -10.86
CA GLY A 13 8.12 -0.81 -10.61
C GLY A 13 7.34 0.12 -11.53
N ILE A 14 7.25 -0.18 -12.84
CA ILE A 14 6.49 0.61 -13.81
C ILE A 14 5.00 0.64 -13.45
N PHE A 15 4.43 -0.52 -13.12
CA PHE A 15 3.01 -0.63 -12.75
C PHE A 15 2.71 0.11 -11.44
N SER A 16 3.53 -0.10 -10.40
CA SER A 16 3.34 0.57 -9.10
C SER A 16 3.46 2.09 -9.21
N PHE A 17 4.45 2.60 -9.96
CA PHE A 17 4.59 4.04 -10.18
C PHE A 17 3.41 4.63 -10.96
N SER A 18 2.98 3.94 -12.03
CA SER A 18 1.82 4.36 -12.82
C SER A 18 0.55 4.39 -11.97
N ALA A 19 0.36 3.41 -11.09
CA ALA A 19 -0.78 3.35 -10.18
C ALA A 19 -0.90 4.62 -9.33
N TYR A 20 0.19 5.08 -8.71
CA TYR A 20 0.19 6.34 -7.95
C TYR A 20 -0.18 7.55 -8.80
N LEU A 21 0.37 7.66 -10.02
CA LEU A 21 0.05 8.77 -10.92
C LEU A 21 -1.46 8.82 -11.24
N PHE A 22 -2.03 7.68 -11.63
CA PHE A 22 -3.46 7.60 -11.95
C PHE A 22 -4.33 7.87 -10.72
N TYR A 23 -3.94 7.33 -9.56
CA TYR A 23 -4.65 7.55 -8.31
C TYR A 23 -4.68 9.02 -7.90
N ILE A 24 -3.54 9.72 -7.97
CA ILE A 24 -3.42 11.16 -7.70
C ILE A 24 -4.30 11.96 -8.66
N VAL A 25 -4.26 11.66 -9.96
CA VAL A 25 -5.10 12.33 -10.96
C VAL A 25 -6.59 12.10 -10.68
N ALA A 26 -6.99 10.89 -10.27
CA ALA A 26 -8.37 10.57 -9.92
C ALA A 26 -8.85 11.34 -8.68
N ILE A 27 -7.98 11.50 -7.67
CA ILE A 27 -8.26 12.32 -6.48
C ILE A 27 -8.48 13.78 -6.87
N LEU A 28 -7.57 14.37 -7.66
CA LEU A 28 -7.66 15.76 -8.09
C LEU A 28 -8.91 16.04 -8.94
N LYS A 29 -9.38 15.03 -9.69
CA LYS A 29 -10.65 15.08 -10.44
C LYS A 29 -11.89 14.83 -9.57
N GLY A 30 -11.73 14.59 -8.27
CA GLY A 30 -12.83 14.32 -7.34
C GLY A 30 -13.52 12.97 -7.53
N LYS A 31 -12.95 12.08 -8.36
CA LYS A 31 -13.50 10.74 -8.62
C LYS A 31 -13.21 9.78 -7.47
N THR A 32 -12.10 10.02 -6.77
CA THR A 32 -11.60 9.18 -5.69
C THR A 32 -11.51 9.97 -4.40
N LYS A 33 -11.98 9.39 -3.30
CA LYS A 33 -12.01 10.04 -1.98
C LYS A 33 -11.23 9.23 -0.94
N PRO A 34 -9.89 9.24 -0.97
CA PRO A 34 -9.05 8.32 -0.20
C PRO A 34 -9.30 8.36 1.33
N SER A 35 -9.10 7.25 2.03
CA SER A 35 -9.17 7.21 3.50
C SER A 35 -8.04 8.02 4.12
N ARG A 36 -8.36 9.03 4.95
CA ARG A 36 -7.33 9.83 5.64
C ARG A 36 -6.42 8.95 6.49
N ALA A 37 -7.01 8.08 7.32
CA ALA A 37 -6.25 7.24 8.25
C ALA A 37 -5.23 6.35 7.54
N THR A 38 -5.64 5.64 6.49
CA THR A 38 -4.74 4.78 5.71
C THR A 38 -3.56 5.56 5.16
N TRP A 39 -3.83 6.64 4.44
CA TRP A 39 -2.78 7.35 3.71
C TRP A 39 -1.84 8.13 4.64
N PHE A 40 -2.31 8.64 5.77
CA PHE A 40 -1.42 9.23 6.78
C PHE A 40 -0.51 8.20 7.43
N ILE A 41 -1.01 7.01 7.75
CA ILE A 41 -0.17 5.94 8.31
C ILE A 41 0.86 5.47 7.27
N TRP A 42 0.45 5.22 6.02
CA TRP A 42 1.38 4.84 4.96
C TRP A 42 2.43 5.91 4.66
N ALA A 43 2.05 7.20 4.61
CA ALA A 43 3.00 8.29 4.47
C ALA A 43 4.04 8.31 5.60
N PHE A 44 3.58 8.13 6.85
CA PHE A 44 4.47 8.09 8.01
C PHE A 44 5.48 6.94 7.93
N ILE A 45 5.02 5.72 7.60
CA ILE A 45 5.92 4.56 7.44
C ILE A 45 6.90 4.79 6.29
N GLY A 46 6.44 5.29 5.14
CA GLY A 46 7.28 5.57 3.98
C GLY A 46 8.40 6.57 4.30
N ILE A 47 8.09 7.63 5.05
CA ILE A 47 9.09 8.59 5.52
C ILE A 47 10.12 7.92 6.45
N ILE A 48 9.66 7.12 7.42
CA ILE A 48 10.56 6.35 8.30
C ILE A 48 11.47 5.45 7.48
N LEU A 49 10.91 4.73 6.50
CA LEU A 49 11.65 3.83 5.61
C LEU A 49 12.76 4.58 4.86
N ALA A 50 12.45 5.75 4.29
CA ALA A 50 13.45 6.58 3.60
C ALA A 50 14.57 7.05 4.53
N ILE A 51 14.24 7.46 5.76
CA ILE A 51 15.24 7.85 6.76
C ILE A 51 16.11 6.65 7.15
N SER A 52 15.51 5.48 7.37
CA SER A 52 16.23 4.25 7.71
C SER A 52 17.19 3.80 6.60
N TYR A 53 16.78 3.87 5.33
CA TYR A 53 17.64 3.55 4.18
C TYR A 53 18.85 4.50 4.09
N ARG A 54 18.63 5.79 4.32
CA ARG A 54 19.72 6.76 4.34
C ARG A 54 20.68 6.50 5.50
N ALA A 55 20.15 6.16 6.68
CA ALA A 55 20.97 5.86 7.85
C ALA A 55 21.76 4.55 7.72
N SER A 56 21.27 3.58 6.94
CA SER A 56 21.96 2.31 6.68
C SER A 56 23.01 2.39 5.56
N GLY A 57 23.15 3.54 4.89
CA GLY A 57 24.07 3.72 3.76
C GLY A 57 23.61 3.04 2.47
N ALA A 58 22.33 2.67 2.36
CA ALA A 58 21.75 2.00 1.20
C ALA A 58 21.44 2.99 0.06
N GLU A 59 22.47 3.66 -0.47
CA GLU A 59 22.32 4.73 -1.46
C GLU A 59 21.79 4.25 -2.81
N ASP A 60 22.18 3.05 -3.27
CA ASP A 60 21.78 2.53 -4.58
C ASP A 60 20.29 2.14 -4.64
N THR A 61 19.70 1.72 -3.52
CA THR A 61 18.31 1.25 -3.43
C THR A 61 17.36 2.25 -2.79
N ILE A 62 17.87 3.43 -2.39
CA ILE A 62 17.09 4.45 -1.67
C ILE A 62 15.87 4.95 -2.44
N TRP A 63 15.90 4.89 -3.78
CA TRP A 63 14.84 5.41 -4.64
C TRP A 63 13.47 4.74 -4.43
N VAL A 64 13.46 3.48 -4.03
CA VAL A 64 12.22 2.78 -3.66
C VAL A 64 11.63 3.40 -2.41
N ALA A 65 12.44 3.54 -1.36
CA ALA A 65 12.01 4.15 -0.09
C ALA A 65 11.59 5.61 -0.27
N VAL A 66 12.28 6.36 -1.13
CA VAL A 66 11.90 7.75 -1.47
C VAL A 66 10.56 7.81 -2.19
N SER A 67 10.28 6.87 -3.10
CA SER A 67 9.00 6.80 -3.80
C SER A 67 7.84 6.48 -2.83
N GLU A 68 8.06 5.53 -1.93
CA GLU A 68 7.13 5.15 -0.85
C GLU A 68 6.97 6.26 0.21
N ALA A 69 7.92 7.18 0.35
CA ALA A 69 7.75 8.38 1.15
C ALA A 69 6.93 9.43 0.41
N ILE A 70 7.32 9.75 -0.82
CA ILE A 70 6.77 10.90 -1.57
C ILE A 70 5.33 10.64 -2.00
N ALA A 71 5.03 9.53 -2.66
CA ALA A 71 3.71 9.33 -3.27
C ALA A 71 2.60 9.19 -2.20
N PRO A 72 2.74 8.34 -1.17
CA PRO A 72 1.80 8.31 -0.06
C PRO A 72 1.71 9.63 0.70
N THR A 73 2.79 10.39 0.86
CA THR A 73 2.72 11.74 1.49
C THR A 73 1.90 12.71 0.66
N ILE A 74 2.11 12.76 -0.66
CA ILE A 74 1.29 13.58 -1.55
C ILE A 74 -0.19 13.19 -1.41
N ILE A 75 -0.50 11.90 -1.43
CA ILE A 75 -1.87 11.41 -1.29
C ILE A 75 -2.43 11.75 0.09
N ALA A 76 -1.68 11.57 1.17
CA ALA A 76 -2.05 11.95 2.54
C ALA A 76 -2.44 13.43 2.60
N LEU A 77 -1.63 14.32 2.03
CA LEU A 77 -1.92 15.75 1.95
C LEU A 77 -3.19 16.02 1.13
N LEU A 78 -3.39 15.33 0.01
CA LEU A 78 -4.62 15.45 -0.77
C LEU A 78 -5.84 14.96 0.01
N THR A 79 -5.70 13.97 0.89
CA THR A 79 -6.83 13.48 1.71
C THR A 79 -7.38 14.54 2.67
N ILE A 80 -6.61 15.57 3.01
CA ILE A 80 -7.08 16.70 3.84
C ILE A 80 -8.29 17.35 3.17
N LYS A 81 -8.19 17.63 1.87
CA LYS A 81 -9.26 18.28 1.09
C LYS A 81 -10.22 17.29 0.45
N TYR A 82 -9.72 16.16 -0.07
CA TYR A 82 -10.49 15.24 -0.93
C TYR A 82 -10.86 13.92 -0.24
N GLY A 83 -10.29 13.64 0.94
CA GLY A 83 -10.44 12.35 1.61
C GLY A 83 -11.69 12.21 2.48
N VAL A 84 -11.85 11.03 3.06
CA VAL A 84 -12.94 10.68 3.99
C VAL A 84 -12.39 9.95 5.22
N GLY A 85 -13.19 9.84 6.28
CA GLY A 85 -12.78 9.21 7.54
C GLY A 85 -11.73 10.04 8.30
N GLY A 86 -11.02 9.39 9.21
CA GLY A 86 -10.00 9.94 10.11
C GLY A 86 -10.41 9.96 11.58
N THR A 87 -11.71 9.85 11.87
CA THR A 87 -12.24 9.92 13.24
C THR A 87 -13.22 8.79 13.55
N GLU A 88 -13.45 7.86 12.62
CA GLU A 88 -14.29 6.70 12.90
C GLU A 88 -13.57 5.74 13.86
N LYS A 89 -14.34 4.92 14.59
CA LYS A 89 -13.76 3.90 15.49
C LYS A 89 -12.71 3.03 14.79
N ILE A 90 -12.95 2.69 13.52
CA ILE A 90 -12.02 1.87 12.73
C ILE A 90 -10.70 2.60 12.42
N ASP A 91 -10.75 3.92 12.23
CA ASP A 91 -9.58 4.75 11.98
C ASP A 91 -8.73 4.83 13.25
N ILE A 92 -9.39 5.02 14.40
CA ILE A 92 -8.73 5.03 15.71
C ILE A 92 -8.07 3.67 16.00
N ILE A 93 -8.75 2.56 15.72
CA ILE A 93 -8.18 1.21 15.85
C ILE A 93 -6.95 1.05 14.94
N ALA A 94 -7.02 1.52 13.70
CA ALA A 94 -5.90 1.50 12.77
C ALA A 94 -4.70 2.29 13.32
N PHE A 95 -4.92 3.52 13.80
CA PHE A 95 -3.87 4.34 14.39
C PHE A 95 -3.26 3.72 15.65
N ILE A 96 -4.09 3.21 16.57
CA ILE A 96 -3.61 2.56 17.81
C ILE A 96 -2.83 1.29 17.48
N GLY A 97 -3.34 0.46 16.55
CA GLY A 97 -2.66 -0.76 16.11
C GLY A 97 -1.30 -0.46 15.49
N ALA A 98 -1.24 0.53 14.59
CA ALA A 98 0.01 1.04 14.01
C ALA A 98 0.99 1.52 15.09
N LEU A 99 0.51 2.28 16.08
CA LEU A 99 1.34 2.79 17.16
C LEU A 99 1.89 1.67 18.05
N ILE A 100 1.06 0.68 18.42
CA ILE A 100 1.49 -0.48 19.20
C ILE A 100 2.57 -1.26 18.45
N SER A 101 2.37 -1.52 17.15
CA SER A 101 3.37 -2.19 16.33
C SER A 101 4.70 -1.44 16.27
N LEU A 102 4.66 -0.10 16.20
CA LEU A 102 5.85 0.74 16.26
C LEU A 102 6.58 0.64 17.62
N ILE A 103 5.82 0.64 18.73
CA ILE A 103 6.37 0.47 20.08
C ILE A 103 7.04 -0.90 20.23
N LEU A 104 6.41 -1.96 19.71
CA LEU A 104 6.99 -3.30 19.73
C LEU A 104 8.32 -3.35 18.96
N TRP A 105 8.41 -2.69 17.80
CA TRP A 105 9.67 -2.59 17.07
C TRP A 105 10.75 -1.92 17.92
N TRP A 106 10.41 -0.80 18.57
CA TRP A 106 11.35 -0.03 19.39
C TRP A 106 11.89 -0.83 20.59
N ILE A 107 11.06 -1.67 21.22
CA ILE A 107 11.46 -2.49 22.38
C ILE A 107 12.41 -3.63 21.97
N PHE A 108 12.10 -4.35 20.90
CA PHE A 108 12.82 -5.58 20.56
C PHE A 108 13.99 -5.37 19.58
N GLY A 109 13.87 -4.41 18.65
CA GLY A 109 14.97 -3.94 17.80
C GLY A 109 15.60 -4.96 16.84
N THR A 110 15.12 -6.21 16.75
CA THR A 110 15.71 -7.21 15.83
C THR A 110 15.21 -7.03 14.39
N PRO A 111 15.99 -7.43 13.36
CA PRO A 111 15.57 -7.31 11.97
C PRO A 111 14.26 -8.03 11.64
N VAL A 112 14.03 -9.21 12.24
CA VAL A 112 12.79 -9.97 12.03
C VAL A 112 11.61 -9.27 12.70
N VAL A 113 11.78 -8.75 13.92
CA VAL A 113 10.71 -8.00 14.59
C VAL A 113 10.40 -6.71 13.83
N ALA A 114 11.41 -6.00 13.32
CA ALA A 114 11.22 -4.83 12.48
C ALA A 114 10.37 -5.15 11.23
N LEU A 115 10.65 -6.28 10.57
CA LEU A 115 9.88 -6.72 9.41
C LEU A 115 8.42 -7.05 9.79
N VAL A 116 8.21 -7.87 10.81
CA VAL A 116 6.86 -8.31 11.22
C VAL A 116 6.02 -7.14 11.73
N THR A 117 6.62 -6.23 12.49
CA THR A 117 5.93 -5.04 12.98
C THR A 117 5.59 -4.09 11.84
N ASN A 118 6.49 -3.86 10.86
CA ASN A 118 6.15 -3.07 9.67
C ASN A 118 4.95 -3.66 8.90
N LEU A 119 4.91 -4.97 8.69
CA LEU A 119 3.75 -5.64 8.08
C LEU A 119 2.47 -5.45 8.89
N ALA A 120 2.57 -5.47 10.22
CA ALA A 120 1.43 -5.21 11.10
C ALA A 120 0.96 -3.75 11.00
N ILE A 121 1.86 -2.77 10.99
CA ILE A 121 1.51 -1.35 10.81
C ILE A 121 0.81 -1.17 9.45
N ASP A 122 1.37 -1.74 8.38
CA ASP A 122 0.78 -1.69 7.04
C ASP A 122 -0.62 -2.32 7.03
N PHE A 123 -0.79 -3.45 7.71
CA PHE A 123 -2.09 -4.12 7.81
C PHE A 123 -3.12 -3.23 8.49
N PHE A 124 -2.77 -2.64 9.63
CA PHE A 124 -3.66 -1.68 10.31
C PHE A 124 -3.96 -0.47 9.42
N ALA A 125 -2.97 0.05 8.68
CA ALA A 125 -3.16 1.13 7.73
C ALA A 125 -4.16 0.76 6.62
N ALA A 126 -4.14 -0.47 6.13
CA ALA A 126 -5.04 -0.93 5.07
C ALA A 126 -6.51 -1.07 5.52
N ILE A 127 -6.77 -1.34 6.81
CA ILE A 127 -8.13 -1.65 7.32
C ILE A 127 -9.19 -0.59 6.94
N PRO A 128 -8.99 0.73 7.15
CA PRO A 128 -9.97 1.74 6.74
C PRO A 128 -10.28 1.71 5.24
N THR A 129 -9.26 1.49 4.40
CA THR A 129 -9.43 1.38 2.94
C THR A 129 -10.12 0.08 2.54
N ILE A 130 -9.86 -1.05 3.20
CA ILE A 130 -10.59 -2.31 3.00
C ILE A 130 -12.07 -2.12 3.36
N LYS A 131 -12.38 -1.55 4.54
CA LYS A 131 -13.75 -1.25 4.96
C LYS A 131 -14.42 -0.33 3.94
N LYS A 132 -13.75 0.73 3.51
CA LYS A 132 -14.28 1.66 2.52
C LYS A 132 -14.54 0.96 1.19
N SER A 133 -13.61 0.14 0.70
CA SER A 133 -13.74 -0.63 -0.54
C SER A 133 -14.94 -1.58 -0.50
N TRP A 134 -15.28 -2.12 0.68
CA TRP A 134 -16.48 -2.93 0.86
C TRP A 134 -17.80 -2.15 0.76
N HIS A 135 -17.85 -0.94 1.35
CA HIS A 135 -19.08 -0.16 1.53
C HIS A 135 -19.31 0.88 0.44
N LYS A 136 -18.24 1.50 -0.06
CA LYS A 136 -18.22 2.57 -1.07
C LYS A 136 -17.14 2.31 -2.13
N PRO A 137 -17.21 1.19 -2.86
CA PRO A 137 -16.22 0.81 -3.87
C PRO A 137 -16.08 1.81 -5.02
N ASP A 138 -17.12 2.62 -5.29
CA ASP A 138 -17.07 3.65 -6.35
C ASP A 138 -16.30 4.91 -5.93
N GLU A 139 -15.92 5.05 -4.66
CA GLU A 139 -15.09 6.17 -4.17
C GLU A 139 -13.58 5.86 -4.21
N GLU A 140 -13.19 4.71 -4.75
CA GLU A 140 -11.81 4.25 -4.96
C GLU A 140 -11.53 4.08 -6.45
N ASP A 141 -10.30 4.36 -6.89
CA ASP A 141 -9.94 4.25 -8.31
C ASP A 141 -9.60 2.80 -8.68
N ARG A 142 -10.56 2.09 -9.30
CA ARG A 142 -10.37 0.69 -9.74
C ARG A 142 -9.14 0.50 -10.62
N PHE A 143 -8.85 1.45 -11.50
CA PHE A 143 -7.78 1.32 -12.48
C PHE A 143 -6.42 1.36 -11.79
N ALA A 144 -6.18 2.36 -10.94
CA ALA A 144 -4.97 2.45 -10.14
C ALA A 144 -4.77 1.22 -9.25
N TRP A 145 -5.80 0.76 -8.51
CA TRP A 145 -5.71 -0.46 -7.70
C TRP A 145 -5.41 -1.71 -8.54
N THR A 146 -5.96 -1.80 -9.75
CA THR A 146 -5.64 -2.90 -10.68
C THR A 146 -4.18 -2.84 -11.12
N LEU A 147 -3.64 -1.66 -11.42
CA LEU A 147 -2.22 -1.49 -11.75
C LEU A 147 -1.33 -1.87 -10.57
N THR A 148 -1.67 -1.45 -9.34
CA THR A 148 -0.99 -1.89 -8.11
C THR A 148 -0.96 -3.41 -8.02
N GLN A 149 -2.10 -4.07 -8.25
CA GLN A 149 -2.18 -5.52 -8.15
C GLN A 149 -1.37 -6.24 -9.23
N ILE A 150 -1.32 -5.72 -10.46
CA ILE A 150 -0.46 -6.26 -11.52
C ILE A 150 1.02 -6.07 -11.16
N GLY A 151 1.36 -4.93 -10.57
CA GLY A 151 2.70 -4.66 -10.03
C GLY A 151 3.10 -5.68 -8.95
N ASN A 152 2.23 -5.90 -7.97
CA ASN A 152 2.47 -6.86 -6.89
C ASN A 152 2.58 -8.30 -7.41
N LEU A 153 1.74 -8.69 -8.36
CA LEU A 153 1.85 -10.01 -9.00
C LEU A 153 3.19 -10.16 -9.73
N SER A 154 3.63 -9.13 -10.44
CA SER A 154 4.93 -9.11 -11.12
C SER A 154 6.08 -9.20 -10.09
N ASN A 155 5.94 -8.53 -8.95
CA ASN A 155 6.93 -8.55 -7.89
C ASN A 155 7.12 -9.95 -7.28
N LEU A 156 6.06 -10.77 -7.21
CA LEU A 156 6.19 -12.18 -6.79
C LEU A 156 7.12 -12.98 -7.72
N PHE A 157 7.10 -12.72 -9.03
CA PHE A 157 8.00 -13.36 -10.00
C PHE A 157 9.42 -12.76 -9.99
N ALA A 158 9.62 -11.63 -9.32
CA ALA A 158 10.93 -11.01 -9.13
C ALA A 158 11.73 -11.60 -7.95
N ILE A 159 11.11 -12.45 -7.12
CA ILE A 159 11.76 -13.10 -5.98
C ILE A 159 12.87 -14.03 -6.47
N ASP A 160 14.10 -13.76 -6.04
CA ASP A 160 15.30 -14.53 -6.39
C ASP A 160 15.75 -15.49 -5.27
N LYS A 161 15.28 -15.29 -4.04
CA LYS A 161 15.65 -16.06 -2.85
C LYS A 161 14.45 -16.45 -2.00
N ILE A 162 14.31 -17.74 -1.72
CA ILE A 162 13.24 -18.28 -0.86
C ILE A 162 13.69 -18.21 0.60
N ILE A 163 13.73 -16.99 1.14
CA ILE A 163 13.97 -16.73 2.57
C ILE A 163 12.86 -15.84 3.12
N PHE A 164 12.47 -16.06 4.37
CA PHE A 164 11.34 -15.38 5.01
C PHE A 164 11.35 -13.86 4.79
N ALA A 165 12.50 -13.22 5.01
CA ALA A 165 12.65 -11.78 4.90
C ALA A 165 12.42 -11.21 3.48
N VAL A 166 12.61 -12.02 2.45
CA VAL A 166 12.45 -11.60 1.04
C VAL A 166 11.03 -11.91 0.54
N ILE A 167 10.45 -13.04 0.95
CA ILE A 167 9.18 -13.51 0.39
C ILE A 167 7.94 -12.91 1.07
N ILE A 168 8.02 -12.60 2.37
CA ILE A 168 6.81 -12.32 3.15
C ILE A 168 6.12 -11.02 2.72
N TYR A 169 6.89 -9.98 2.39
CA TYR A 169 6.34 -8.68 2.01
C TYR A 169 5.67 -8.70 0.62
N PRO A 170 6.30 -9.27 -0.45
CA PRO A 170 5.61 -9.46 -1.73
C PRO A 170 4.33 -10.30 -1.64
N ILE A 171 4.33 -11.38 -0.84
CA ILE A 171 3.13 -12.21 -0.64
C ILE A 171 2.04 -11.41 0.08
N TYR A 172 2.42 -10.71 1.14
CA TYR A 172 1.50 -9.89 1.93
C TYR A 172 0.83 -8.79 1.08
N THR A 173 1.62 -8.00 0.35
CA THR A 173 1.12 -6.89 -0.48
C THR A 173 0.20 -7.40 -1.60
N PHE A 174 0.57 -8.50 -2.26
CA PHE A 174 -0.29 -9.16 -3.25
C PHE A 174 -1.65 -9.58 -2.67
N ILE A 175 -1.68 -10.08 -1.42
CA ILE A 175 -2.92 -10.48 -0.76
C ILE A 175 -3.76 -9.26 -0.39
N ILE A 176 -3.18 -8.28 0.31
CA ILE A 176 -3.92 -7.12 0.82
C ILE A 176 -4.47 -6.25 -0.31
N ASP A 177 -3.64 -5.91 -1.28
CA ASP A 177 -4.07 -5.09 -2.41
C ASP A 177 -5.01 -5.88 -3.34
N GLY A 178 -4.85 -7.21 -3.39
CA GLY A 178 -5.75 -8.12 -4.07
C GLY A 178 -7.14 -8.15 -3.43
N VAL A 179 -7.21 -8.14 -2.10
CA VAL A 179 -8.47 -7.99 -1.35
C VAL A 179 -9.10 -6.65 -1.69
N ILE A 180 -8.37 -5.54 -1.56
CA ILE A 180 -8.89 -4.20 -1.87
C ILE A 180 -9.44 -4.18 -3.31
N THR A 181 -8.61 -4.54 -4.29
CA THR A 181 -8.97 -4.59 -5.71
C THR A 181 -10.21 -5.45 -5.93
N GLY A 182 -10.24 -6.68 -5.40
CA GLY A 182 -11.39 -7.58 -5.53
C GLY A 182 -12.69 -7.00 -4.98
N LEU A 183 -12.62 -6.30 -3.84
CA LEU A 183 -13.78 -5.61 -3.27
C LEU A 183 -14.32 -4.52 -4.18
N LEU A 184 -13.45 -3.80 -4.89
CA LEU A 184 -13.87 -2.75 -5.82
C LEU A 184 -14.66 -3.27 -7.02
N TYR A 185 -14.39 -4.51 -7.47
CA TYR A 185 -15.12 -5.16 -8.58
C TYR A 185 -16.36 -5.93 -8.12
N ARG A 186 -16.51 -6.24 -6.82
CA ARG A 186 -17.67 -6.97 -6.26
C ARG A 186 -19.05 -6.49 -6.74
N PRO A 187 -19.35 -5.17 -6.83
CA PRO A 187 -20.67 -4.71 -7.27
C PRO A 187 -20.99 -5.02 -8.73
N LEU A 188 -19.98 -5.12 -9.59
CA LEU A 188 -20.16 -5.40 -11.02
C LEU A 188 -20.72 -6.81 -11.23
N PHE A 189 -20.18 -7.79 -10.50
CA PHE A 189 -20.69 -9.17 -10.54
C PHE A 189 -22.11 -9.31 -10.02
N LYS A 190 -22.53 -8.46 -9.06
CA LYS A 190 -23.93 -8.46 -8.60
C LYS A 190 -24.89 -7.88 -9.64
N LYS A 191 -24.50 -6.84 -10.38
CA LYS A 191 -25.33 -6.26 -11.45
C LYS A 191 -25.55 -7.22 -12.62
N THR A 192 -24.55 -8.02 -12.98
CA THR A 192 -24.66 -9.00 -14.08
C THR A 192 -25.64 -10.15 -13.78
N ASN A 193 -25.85 -10.49 -12.51
CA ASN A 193 -26.75 -11.58 -12.11
C ASN A 193 -28.24 -11.19 -12.00
N TYR A 194 -28.57 -9.89 -11.95
CA TYR A 194 -29.97 -9.42 -11.97
C TYR A 194 -30.46 -9.01 -13.36
N GLY A 195 -29.59 -9.06 -14.37
CA GLY A 195 -29.92 -8.77 -15.78
C GLY A 195 -30.09 -10.00 -16.66
N LYS A 196 -30.29 -11.18 -16.07
CA LYS A 196 -30.65 -12.44 -16.75
C LYS A 196 -32.01 -12.92 -16.26
#